data_AF-F0NXT6-F1
#
_entry.id   AF-F0NXT6-F1
#
_cell.length_a   1.000
_cell.length_b   1.000
_cell.length_c   1.000
_cell.angle_alpha   90.00
_cell.angle_beta   90.00
_cell.angle_gamma   90.00
#
_symmetry.space_group_name_H-M   'P 1'
#
loop_
_entity.id
_entity.type
_entity.pdbx_description
1 polymer ?
#
loop_
_entity_poly.entity_id
_entity_poly.type
_entity_poly.pdbx_seq_one_letter_code
_entity_poly.pdbx_strand_id
1 'polypeptide(L)'
;MQSFPVQLIQSLPTIVKNEILFPKLNGKTSEVISERQATVNRLITMLSVKFENEKEMQIATAEMGTFLRGYNLTRPEVLEAYRMAIRGEFDIKLYPNLSLIQCGEILKSYQEFKNDSFERNTAIKKLKLFGNTDKKPSDEQLEIEHMQYLKTVYAEIKESGFSDKLHFYYSKFKNRVRQWDLPTKKRFLKYIENKLMKQKEVKFMTGKINEFEFSKIKKEISSGKGLSEAVVLCQNILISNYLKSKCECFEEFREEFK
;
A
#
# COMPACT_ATOMS: atom_id res chain seq x y z
N MET A 1 9.90 -17.81 -4.46
CA MET A 1 8.50 -17.42 -4.73
C MET A 1 7.90 -16.93 -3.43
N GLN A 2 7.35 -15.71 -3.38
CA GLN A 2 6.61 -15.25 -2.19
C GLN A 2 5.30 -16.05 -2.12
N SER A 3 5.09 -16.81 -1.05
CA SER A 3 3.87 -17.61 -0.88
C SER A 3 2.72 -16.69 -0.46
N PHE A 4 1.91 -16.26 -1.42
CA PHE A 4 0.65 -15.58 -1.11
C PHE A 4 -0.38 -16.59 -0.60
N PRO A 5 -1.21 -16.23 0.39
CA PRO A 5 -2.28 -17.09 0.87
C PRO A 5 -3.25 -17.44 -0.27
N VAL A 6 -3.63 -18.72 -0.38
CA VAL A 6 -4.42 -19.30 -1.50
C VAL A 6 -5.73 -18.54 -1.76
N GLN A 7 -6.39 -18.07 -0.70
CA GLN A 7 -7.64 -17.29 -0.76
C GLN A 7 -7.44 -15.93 -1.45
N LEU A 8 -6.27 -15.32 -1.30
CA LEU A 8 -5.93 -14.03 -1.89
C LEU A 8 -5.61 -14.18 -3.38
N ILE A 9 -5.02 -15.32 -3.78
CA ILE A 9 -4.78 -15.65 -5.20
C ILE A 9 -6.11 -15.89 -5.94
N GLN A 10 -7.07 -16.58 -5.31
CA GLN A 10 -8.36 -16.92 -5.94
C GLN A 10 -9.25 -15.70 -6.21
N SER A 11 -9.09 -14.60 -5.47
CA SER A 11 -9.87 -13.37 -5.66
C SER A 11 -9.26 -12.40 -6.68
N LEU A 12 -8.05 -12.67 -7.20
CA LEU A 12 -7.40 -11.80 -8.17
C LEU A 12 -8.03 -11.91 -9.58
N PRO A 13 -7.98 -10.83 -10.39
CA PRO A 13 -8.32 -10.89 -11.80
C PRO A 13 -7.48 -11.93 -12.54
N THR A 14 -8.06 -12.59 -13.54
CA THR A 14 -7.40 -13.66 -14.31
C THR A 14 -6.06 -13.21 -14.91
N ILE A 15 -5.98 -11.97 -15.38
CA ILE A 15 -4.73 -11.36 -15.89
C ILE A 15 -3.62 -11.40 -14.83
N VAL A 16 -3.94 -11.09 -13.58
CA VAL A 16 -2.97 -11.04 -12.48
C VAL A 16 -2.62 -12.45 -11.98
N LYS A 17 -3.61 -13.36 -11.94
CA LYS A 17 -3.37 -14.78 -11.64
C LYS A 17 -2.37 -15.40 -12.60
N ASN A 18 -2.52 -15.13 -13.90
CA ASN A 18 -1.66 -15.68 -14.93
C ASN A 18 -0.21 -15.18 -14.82
N GLU A 19 0.02 -14.00 -14.27
CA GLU A 19 1.36 -13.45 -14.04
C GLU A 19 2.06 -14.03 -12.80
N ILE A 20 1.28 -14.38 -11.77
CA ILE A 20 1.82 -14.84 -10.49
C ILE A 20 2.02 -16.36 -10.50
N LEU A 21 1.08 -17.11 -11.09
CA LEU A 21 1.04 -18.57 -11.00
C LEU A 21 1.93 -19.27 -12.03
N PHE A 22 2.22 -18.62 -13.15
CA PHE A 22 2.96 -19.24 -14.25
C PHE A 22 4.34 -18.61 -14.41
N PRO A 23 5.36 -19.41 -14.74
CA PRO A 23 6.67 -18.86 -15.00
C PRO A 23 6.68 -18.09 -16.34
N LYS A 24 7.51 -17.05 -16.39
CA LYS A 24 7.70 -16.24 -17.58
C LYS A 24 8.54 -16.99 -18.60
N LEU A 25 8.14 -16.93 -19.87
CA LEU A 25 8.78 -17.69 -20.93
C LEU A 25 10.19 -17.20 -21.30
N ASN A 26 10.61 -16.04 -20.80
CA ASN A 26 11.97 -15.49 -20.98
C ASN A 26 13.03 -16.14 -20.07
N GLY A 27 12.62 -16.95 -19.09
CA GLY A 27 13.52 -17.67 -18.19
C GLY A 27 14.40 -18.71 -18.90
N LYS A 28 15.47 -19.13 -18.21
CA LYS A 28 16.44 -20.13 -18.71
C LYS A 28 16.35 -21.49 -17.99
N THR A 29 15.41 -21.67 -17.07
CA THR A 29 15.24 -22.95 -16.36
C THR A 29 14.70 -24.02 -17.30
N SER A 30 15.01 -25.28 -17.00
CA SER A 30 14.53 -26.45 -17.77
C SER A 30 13.00 -26.48 -17.85
N GLU A 31 12.31 -26.17 -16.76
CA GLU A 31 10.84 -26.06 -16.71
C GLU A 31 10.32 -25.00 -17.69
N VAL A 32 10.94 -23.82 -17.73
CA VAL A 32 10.53 -22.75 -18.66
C VAL A 32 10.79 -23.12 -20.11
N ILE A 33 11.87 -23.84 -20.39
CA ILE A 33 12.17 -24.34 -21.74
C ILE A 33 11.07 -25.30 -22.21
N SER A 34 10.65 -26.22 -21.34
CA SER A 34 9.55 -27.16 -21.61
C SER A 34 8.22 -26.43 -21.84
N GLU A 35 7.87 -25.47 -20.97
CA GLU A 35 6.66 -24.65 -21.12
C GLU A 35 6.67 -23.86 -22.43
N ARG A 36 7.83 -23.38 -22.87
CA ARG A 36 7.97 -22.66 -24.13
C ARG A 36 7.72 -23.57 -25.32
N GLN A 37 8.30 -24.76 -25.32
CA GLN A 37 8.05 -25.76 -26.37
C GLN A 37 6.56 -26.12 -26.44
N ALA A 38 5.94 -26.36 -25.29
CA ALA A 38 4.50 -26.65 -25.20
C ALA A 38 3.63 -25.48 -25.70
N THR A 39 4.06 -24.23 -25.45
CA THR A 39 3.38 -23.03 -25.96
C THR A 39 3.43 -22.99 -27.48
N VAL A 40 4.60 -23.19 -28.08
CA VAL A 40 4.77 -23.14 -29.54
C VAL A 40 3.99 -24.26 -30.23
N ASN A 41 4.06 -25.49 -29.71
CA ASN A 41 3.25 -26.61 -30.23
C ASN A 41 1.75 -26.28 -30.19
N ARG A 42 1.28 -25.62 -29.13
CA ARG A 42 -0.12 -25.22 -29.02
C ARG A 42 -0.48 -24.13 -30.02
N LEU A 43 0.41 -23.18 -30.29
CA LEU A 43 0.22 -22.16 -31.31
C LEU A 43 0.13 -22.78 -32.71
N ILE A 44 1.02 -23.71 -33.04
CA ILE A 44 1.00 -24.48 -34.29
C ILE A 44 -0.37 -25.13 -34.49
N THR A 45 -0.88 -25.82 -33.46
CA THR A 45 -2.21 -26.46 -33.54
C THR A 45 -3.33 -25.44 -33.69
N MET A 46 -3.30 -24.36 -32.92
CA MET A 46 -4.36 -23.35 -32.89
C MET A 46 -4.46 -22.59 -34.22
N LEU A 47 -3.33 -22.32 -34.85
CA LEU A 47 -3.24 -21.61 -36.12
C LEU A 47 -3.34 -22.56 -37.33
N SER A 48 -3.44 -23.87 -37.08
CA SER A 48 -3.48 -24.92 -38.11
C SER A 48 -2.30 -24.83 -39.09
N VAL A 49 -1.10 -24.51 -38.58
CA VAL A 49 0.11 -24.42 -39.40
C VAL A 49 0.49 -25.81 -39.90
N LYS A 50 0.72 -25.92 -41.21
CA LYS A 50 1.16 -27.15 -41.86
C LYS A 50 2.65 -27.04 -42.18
N PHE A 51 3.38 -28.10 -41.91
CA PHE A 51 4.80 -28.25 -42.26
C PHE A 51 4.95 -29.37 -43.28
N GLU A 52 5.91 -29.24 -44.18
CA GLU A 52 6.17 -30.26 -45.21
C GLU A 52 6.93 -31.45 -44.64
N ASN A 53 7.74 -31.23 -43.60
CA ASN A 53 8.51 -32.27 -42.94
C ASN A 53 8.79 -31.95 -41.46
N GLU A 54 9.25 -32.95 -40.72
CA GLU A 54 9.54 -32.82 -39.28
C GLU A 54 10.71 -31.87 -38.98
N LYS A 55 11.70 -31.78 -39.87
CA LYS A 55 12.85 -30.88 -39.70
C LYS A 55 12.41 -29.41 -39.74
N GLU A 56 11.54 -29.06 -40.67
CA GLU A 56 10.97 -27.73 -40.81
C GLU A 56 10.16 -27.35 -39.56
N MET A 57 9.33 -28.27 -39.05
CA MET A 57 8.61 -28.08 -37.80
C MET A 57 9.57 -27.83 -36.62
N GLN A 58 10.66 -28.59 -36.51
CA GLN A 58 11.65 -28.43 -35.44
C GLN A 58 12.35 -27.06 -35.51
N ILE A 59 12.74 -26.62 -36.71
CA ILE A 59 13.38 -25.31 -36.93
C ILE A 59 12.41 -24.18 -36.56
N ALA A 60 11.18 -24.20 -37.10
CA ALA A 60 10.17 -23.20 -36.80
C ALA A 60 9.84 -23.15 -35.30
N THR A 61 9.81 -24.31 -34.64
CA THR A 61 9.56 -24.39 -33.20
C THR A 61 10.70 -23.77 -32.40
N ALA A 62 11.96 -24.01 -32.79
CA ALA A 62 13.13 -23.43 -32.15
C ALA A 62 13.23 -21.91 -32.36
N GLU A 63 12.92 -21.42 -33.57
CA GLU A 63 12.90 -19.99 -33.89
C GLU A 63 11.82 -19.26 -33.11
N MET A 64 10.58 -19.76 -33.13
CA MET A 64 9.48 -19.17 -32.38
C MET A 64 9.72 -19.26 -30.86
N GLY A 65 10.30 -20.37 -30.38
CA GLY A 65 10.76 -20.50 -29.01
C GLY A 65 11.84 -19.47 -28.66
N THR A 66 12.75 -19.16 -29.56
CA THR A 66 13.75 -18.11 -29.32
C THR A 66 13.11 -16.73 -29.30
N PHE A 67 12.18 -16.47 -30.23
CA PHE A 67 11.43 -15.23 -30.34
C PHE A 67 10.64 -14.90 -29.08
N LEU A 68 9.93 -15.87 -28.50
CA LEU A 68 9.15 -15.70 -27.27
C LEU A 68 9.99 -15.24 -26.07
N ARG A 69 11.32 -15.46 -26.08
CA ARG A 69 12.21 -14.97 -25.01
C ARG A 69 12.29 -13.44 -24.96
N GLY A 70 12.03 -12.76 -26.07
CA GLY A 70 12.01 -11.30 -26.13
C GLY A 70 10.87 -10.67 -25.34
N TYR A 71 9.87 -11.47 -24.95
CA TYR A 71 8.64 -10.99 -24.32
C TYR A 71 8.55 -11.41 -22.86
N ASN A 72 8.14 -10.47 -22.01
CA ASN A 72 7.92 -10.68 -20.58
C ASN A 72 6.51 -11.25 -20.31
N LEU A 73 6.20 -12.38 -20.95
CA LEU A 73 4.87 -13.01 -20.92
C LEU A 73 4.94 -14.46 -20.43
N THR A 74 3.85 -14.93 -19.81
CA THR A 74 3.64 -16.34 -19.44
C THR A 74 2.92 -17.11 -20.54
N ARG A 75 2.92 -18.45 -20.49
CA ARG A 75 2.23 -19.27 -21.49
C ARG A 75 0.75 -18.93 -21.66
N PRO A 76 -0.07 -18.81 -20.60
CA PRO A 76 -1.47 -18.42 -20.74
C PRO A 76 -1.65 -17.06 -21.40
N GLU A 77 -0.77 -16.11 -21.11
CA GLU A 77 -0.80 -14.77 -21.71
C GLU A 77 -0.51 -14.81 -23.20
N VAL A 78 0.49 -15.58 -23.64
CA VAL A 78 0.77 -15.78 -25.06
C VAL A 78 -0.42 -16.41 -25.77
N LEU A 79 -1.01 -17.46 -25.20
CA LEU A 79 -2.18 -18.11 -25.83
C LEU A 79 -3.40 -17.18 -25.89
N GLU A 80 -3.63 -16.36 -24.87
CA GLU A 80 -4.73 -15.40 -24.87
C GLU A 80 -4.49 -14.26 -25.86
N ALA A 81 -3.26 -13.75 -25.98
CA ALA A 81 -2.89 -12.74 -26.98
C ALA A 81 -3.29 -13.17 -28.39
N TYR A 82 -3.00 -14.42 -28.75
CA TYR A 82 -3.38 -14.95 -30.06
C TYR A 82 -4.88 -15.21 -30.19
N ARG A 83 -5.59 -15.62 -29.13
CA ARG A 83 -7.05 -15.74 -29.16
C ARG A 83 -7.73 -14.39 -29.36
N MET A 84 -7.26 -13.35 -28.68
CA MET A 84 -7.73 -11.98 -28.85
C MET A 84 -7.50 -11.49 -30.28
N ALA A 85 -6.32 -11.77 -30.85
CA ALA A 85 -6.05 -11.48 -32.26
C ALA A 85 -7.01 -12.21 -33.21
N ILE A 86 -7.27 -13.51 -32.98
CA ILE A 86 -8.21 -14.31 -33.79
C ILE A 86 -9.64 -13.78 -33.68
N ARG A 87 -10.05 -13.28 -32.51
CA ARG A 87 -11.36 -12.64 -32.28
C ARG A 87 -11.45 -11.22 -32.87
N GLY A 88 -10.36 -10.66 -33.38
CA GLY A 88 -10.32 -9.29 -33.91
C GLY A 88 -10.32 -8.22 -32.82
N GLU A 89 -9.91 -8.55 -31.59
CA GLU A 89 -9.77 -7.58 -30.49
C GLU A 89 -8.54 -6.66 -30.67
N PHE A 90 -7.62 -7.04 -31.56
CA PHE A 90 -6.51 -6.21 -32.03
C PHE A 90 -6.69 -5.93 -33.52
N ASP A 91 -6.35 -4.71 -33.96
CA ASP A 91 -6.37 -4.33 -35.37
C ASP A 91 -5.16 -4.90 -36.12
N ILE A 92 -5.09 -6.23 -36.18
CA ILE A 92 -4.00 -6.99 -36.80
C ILE A 92 -4.61 -7.96 -37.80
N LYS A 93 -4.22 -7.83 -39.06
CA LYS A 93 -4.62 -8.80 -40.10
C LYS A 93 -3.85 -10.09 -39.90
N LEU A 94 -4.53 -11.17 -39.49
CA LEU A 94 -3.93 -12.50 -39.39
C LEU A 94 -3.90 -13.15 -40.77
N TYR A 95 -2.70 -13.52 -41.23
CA TYR A 95 -2.52 -14.34 -42.43
C TYR A 95 -2.20 -15.79 -42.04
N PRO A 96 -2.55 -16.79 -42.88
CA PRO A 96 -2.24 -18.20 -42.62
C PRO A 96 -0.75 -18.48 -42.42
N ASN A 97 0.11 -17.69 -43.06
CA ASN A 97 1.56 -17.73 -42.88
C ASN A 97 1.95 -16.62 -41.90
N LEU A 98 1.94 -16.91 -40.61
CA LEU A 98 2.33 -15.91 -39.62
C LEU A 98 3.80 -15.56 -39.76
N SER A 99 4.07 -14.31 -40.12
CA SER A 99 5.41 -13.77 -40.03
C SER A 99 5.77 -13.48 -38.57
N LEU A 100 7.06 -13.58 -38.22
CA LEU A 100 7.55 -13.18 -36.90
C LEU A 100 7.18 -11.73 -36.55
N ILE A 101 7.01 -10.87 -37.56
CA ILE A 101 6.57 -9.48 -37.39
C ILE A 101 5.15 -9.44 -36.82
N GLN A 102 4.22 -10.20 -37.42
CA GLN A 102 2.84 -10.29 -36.93
C GLN A 102 2.77 -10.92 -35.54
N CYS A 103 3.57 -11.96 -35.29
CA CYS A 103 3.71 -12.51 -33.94
C CYS A 103 4.13 -11.42 -32.95
N GLY A 104 5.06 -10.55 -33.33
CA GLY A 104 5.51 -9.45 -32.50
C GLY A 104 4.44 -8.39 -32.24
N GLU A 105 3.66 -8.03 -33.25
CA GLU A 105 2.53 -7.10 -33.14
C GLU A 105 1.46 -7.61 -32.19
N ILE A 106 1.11 -8.90 -32.26
CA ILE A 106 0.12 -9.54 -31.38
C ILE A 106 0.59 -9.49 -29.93
N LEU A 107 1.84 -9.92 -29.67
CA LEU A 107 2.38 -9.97 -28.32
C LEU A 107 2.56 -8.58 -27.72
N LYS A 108 2.93 -7.58 -28.53
CA LYS A 108 3.04 -6.19 -28.11
C LYS A 108 1.67 -5.58 -27.80
N SER A 109 0.68 -5.80 -28.67
CA SER A 109 -0.69 -5.32 -28.46
C SER A 109 -1.29 -5.91 -27.18
N TYR A 110 -1.02 -7.18 -26.89
CA TYR A 110 -1.42 -7.78 -25.62
C TYR A 110 -0.69 -7.15 -24.42
N GLN A 111 0.60 -6.86 -24.52
CA GLN A 111 1.32 -6.16 -23.45
C GLN A 111 0.74 -4.78 -23.16
N GLU A 112 0.37 -4.02 -24.19
CA GLU A 112 -0.27 -2.71 -24.09
C GLU A 112 -1.66 -2.83 -23.43
N PHE A 113 -2.54 -3.68 -23.97
CA PHE A 113 -3.83 -4.01 -23.36
C PHE A 113 -3.69 -4.40 -21.87
N LYS A 114 -2.69 -5.22 -21.57
CA LYS A 114 -2.42 -5.68 -20.22
C LYS A 114 -1.97 -4.54 -19.31
N ASN A 115 -1.17 -3.60 -19.79
CA ASN A 115 -0.69 -2.44 -19.03
C ASN A 115 -1.81 -1.41 -18.79
N ASP A 116 -2.72 -1.27 -19.75
CA ASP A 116 -3.82 -0.31 -19.68
C ASP A 116 -5.01 -0.82 -18.85
N SER A 117 -5.04 -2.13 -18.54
CA SER A 117 -6.08 -2.73 -17.70
C SER A 117 -6.13 -2.11 -16.30
N PHE A 118 -7.21 -1.38 -16.02
CA PHE A 118 -7.49 -0.78 -14.70
C PHE A 118 -7.54 -1.82 -13.58
N GLU A 119 -8.13 -2.99 -13.86
CA GLU A 119 -8.25 -4.09 -12.91
C GLU A 119 -6.89 -4.64 -12.48
N ARG A 120 -5.99 -4.86 -13.45
CA ARG A 120 -4.62 -5.28 -13.20
C ARG A 120 -3.89 -4.24 -12.35
N ASN A 121 -3.95 -2.97 -12.74
CA ASN A 121 -3.24 -1.89 -12.04
C ASN A 121 -3.73 -1.73 -10.59
N THR A 122 -5.03 -1.86 -10.36
CA THR A 122 -5.62 -1.82 -9.02
C THR A 122 -5.20 -3.02 -8.18
N ALA A 123 -5.22 -4.23 -8.75
CA ALA A 123 -4.81 -5.44 -8.06
C ALA A 123 -3.31 -5.47 -7.73
N ILE A 124 -2.44 -5.01 -8.63
CA ILE A 124 -1.00 -4.89 -8.37
C ILE A 124 -0.73 -3.86 -7.27
N LYS A 125 -1.43 -2.73 -7.25
CA LYS A 125 -1.33 -1.75 -6.15
C LYS A 125 -1.72 -2.38 -4.81
N LYS A 126 -2.82 -3.14 -4.75
CA LYS A 126 -3.20 -3.88 -3.55
C LYS A 126 -2.14 -4.89 -3.14
N LEU A 127 -1.60 -5.67 -4.07
CA LEU A 127 -0.54 -6.65 -3.78
C LEU A 127 0.75 -6.00 -3.28
N LYS A 128 1.14 -4.83 -3.80
CA LYS A 128 2.29 -4.07 -3.28
C LYS A 128 2.06 -3.60 -1.83
N LEU A 129 0.83 -3.22 -1.48
CA LEU A 129 0.49 -2.89 -0.08
C LEU A 129 0.59 -4.11 0.84
N PHE A 130 0.22 -5.31 0.36
CA PHE A 130 0.36 -6.55 1.14
C PHE A 130 1.81 -7.07 1.20
N GLY A 131 2.58 -6.91 0.12
CA GLY A 131 4.01 -7.30 0.08
C GLY A 131 4.91 -6.35 0.87
N ASN A 132 4.46 -5.11 1.08
CA ASN A 132 5.02 -4.15 2.02
C ASN A 132 4.34 -4.28 3.39
N THR A 133 4.19 -5.49 3.94
CA THR A 133 4.26 -5.59 5.40
C THR A 133 5.65 -5.13 5.76
N ASP A 134 5.75 -3.92 6.28
CA ASP A 134 6.99 -3.27 6.68
C ASP A 134 7.94 -4.32 7.25
N LYS A 135 9.17 -4.39 6.70
CA LYS A 135 10.26 -5.02 7.44
C LYS A 135 10.17 -4.42 8.82
N LYS A 136 9.92 -5.23 9.86
CA LYS A 136 9.97 -4.73 11.25
C LYS A 136 11.25 -3.89 11.33
N PRO A 137 11.15 -2.57 11.60
CA PRO A 137 12.33 -1.73 11.64
C PRO A 137 13.33 -2.39 12.59
N SER A 138 14.60 -2.43 12.18
CA SER A 138 15.66 -2.94 13.05
C SER A 138 15.61 -2.17 14.37
N ASP A 139 16.00 -2.79 15.49
CA ASP A 139 16.02 -2.12 16.80
C ASP A 139 16.81 -0.80 16.72
N GLU A 140 17.87 -0.75 15.91
CA GLU A 140 18.65 0.46 15.62
C GLU A 140 17.86 1.56 14.89
N GLN A 141 16.94 1.20 13.98
CA GLN A 141 16.11 2.16 13.26
C GLN A 141 15.04 2.75 14.17
N LEU A 142 14.45 1.93 15.03
CA LEU A 142 13.48 2.37 16.05
C LEU A 142 14.12 3.36 17.02
N GLU A 143 15.36 3.12 17.45
CA GLU A 143 16.08 4.07 18.31
C GLU A 143 16.35 5.39 17.59
N ILE A 144 16.74 5.38 16.32
CA ILE A 144 16.95 6.60 15.54
C ILE A 144 15.66 7.40 15.40
N GLU A 145 14.55 6.74 15.05
CA GLU A 145 13.23 7.38 14.92
C GLU A 145 12.74 7.94 16.26
N HIS A 146 12.90 7.18 17.34
CA HIS A 146 12.56 7.64 18.69
C HIS A 146 13.38 8.86 19.09
N MET A 147 14.68 8.87 18.78
CA MET A 147 15.55 10.01 19.05
C MET A 147 15.18 11.26 18.22
N GLN A 148 14.81 11.10 16.95
CA GLN A 148 14.33 12.20 16.12
C GLN A 148 13.01 12.77 16.63
N TYR A 149 12.11 11.89 17.08
CA TYR A 149 10.84 12.27 17.69
C TYR A 149 11.07 13.11 18.95
N LEU A 150 11.93 12.65 19.88
CA LEU A 150 12.25 13.40 21.10
C LEU A 150 12.89 14.76 20.80
N LYS A 151 13.78 14.85 19.80
CA LYS A 151 14.38 16.13 19.37
C LYS A 151 13.32 17.10 18.88
N THR A 152 12.36 16.61 18.09
CA THR A 152 11.26 17.43 17.57
C THR A 152 10.39 17.97 18.71
N VAL A 153 10.00 17.10 19.64
CA VAL A 153 9.19 17.49 20.81
C VAL A 153 9.95 18.49 21.69
N TYR A 154 11.24 18.30 21.91
CA TYR A 154 12.06 19.23 22.67
C TYR A 154 12.12 20.61 22.03
N ALA A 155 12.34 20.67 20.71
CA ALA A 155 12.34 21.93 19.96
C ALA A 155 10.97 22.65 20.07
N GLU A 156 9.86 21.93 19.89
CA GLU A 156 8.51 22.48 20.03
C GLU A 156 8.26 23.08 21.42
N ILE A 157 8.72 22.41 22.49
CA ILE A 157 8.58 22.90 23.87
C ILE A 157 9.47 24.13 24.12
N LYS A 158 10.68 24.18 23.56
CA LYS A 158 11.56 25.36 23.72
C LYS A 158 11.04 26.57 22.96
N GLU A 159 10.53 26.38 21.74
CA GLU A 159 10.00 27.47 20.91
C GLU A 159 8.62 27.95 21.37
N SER A 160 7.67 27.03 21.54
CA SER A 160 6.26 27.38 21.78
C SER A 160 5.81 27.15 23.23
N GLY A 161 6.59 26.44 24.03
CA GLY A 161 6.21 26.04 25.39
C GLY A 161 5.26 24.84 25.46
N PHE A 162 4.89 24.24 24.33
CA PHE A 162 3.87 23.19 24.25
C PHE A 162 4.16 22.19 23.13
N SER A 163 3.84 20.92 23.36
CA SER A 163 3.78 19.91 22.30
C SER A 163 2.51 19.07 22.43
N ASP A 164 1.85 18.80 21.32
CA ASP A 164 0.64 17.98 21.25
C ASP A 164 0.91 16.46 21.25
N LYS A 165 2.19 16.08 21.23
CA LYS A 165 2.64 14.70 21.03
C LYS A 165 2.98 13.97 22.35
N LEU A 166 2.78 14.60 23.50
CA LEU A 166 3.23 14.09 24.80
C LEU A 166 2.25 13.15 25.52
N HIS A 167 0.98 13.12 25.10
CA HIS A 167 -0.10 12.41 25.79
C HIS A 167 0.15 10.90 25.91
N PHE A 168 0.85 10.31 24.95
CA PHE A 168 1.27 8.90 24.99
C PHE A 168 2.14 8.58 26.22
N TYR A 169 2.87 9.57 26.76
CA TYR A 169 3.73 9.41 27.93
C TYR A 169 3.06 9.80 29.25
N TYR A 170 1.76 10.14 29.24
CA TYR A 170 1.08 10.62 30.44
C TYR A 170 1.14 9.63 31.61
N SER A 171 1.05 8.32 31.33
CA SER A 171 1.16 7.28 32.37
C SER A 171 2.51 7.34 33.11
N LYS A 172 3.60 7.60 32.39
CA LYS A 172 4.96 7.72 32.94
C LYS A 172 5.15 8.97 33.80
N PHE A 173 4.53 10.07 33.38
CA PHE A 173 4.69 11.38 34.03
C PHE A 173 3.61 11.69 35.09
N LYS A 174 2.54 10.90 35.20
CA LYS A 174 1.38 11.15 36.08
C LYS A 174 1.73 11.42 37.55
N ASN A 175 2.79 10.78 38.05
CA ASN A 175 3.25 10.91 39.44
C ASN A 175 4.34 11.97 39.62
N ARG A 176 4.94 12.45 38.52
CA ARG A 176 6.04 13.43 38.51
C ARG A 176 5.54 14.85 38.24
N VAL A 177 4.43 14.97 37.52
CA VAL A 177 3.82 16.25 37.21
C VAL A 177 2.92 16.69 38.36
N ARG A 178 3.00 17.98 38.73
CA ARG A 178 2.07 18.59 39.68
C ARG A 178 0.66 18.52 39.08
N GLN A 179 -0.16 17.62 39.59
CA GLN A 179 -1.54 17.50 39.15
C GLN A 179 -2.31 18.77 39.53
N TRP A 180 -3.19 19.21 38.62
CA TRP A 180 -4.16 20.23 38.97
C TRP A 180 -5.07 19.71 40.07
N ASP A 181 -5.39 20.59 41.01
CA ASP A 181 -6.49 20.36 41.95
C ASP A 181 -7.79 20.13 41.17
N LEU A 182 -8.67 19.29 41.72
CA LEU A 182 -9.93 18.91 41.08
C LEU A 182 -10.74 20.13 40.57
N PRO A 183 -10.87 21.22 41.35
CA PRO A 183 -11.57 22.43 40.91
C PRO A 183 -10.93 23.09 39.68
N THR A 184 -9.62 23.32 39.68
CA THR A 184 -8.90 23.92 38.56
C THR A 184 -8.98 23.05 37.31
N LYS A 185 -8.80 21.73 37.46
CA LYS A 185 -8.94 20.78 36.36
C LYS A 185 -10.33 20.84 35.73
N LYS A 186 -11.39 20.85 36.53
CA LYS A 186 -12.78 20.94 36.05
C LYS A 186 -13.05 22.26 35.31
N ARG A 187 -12.57 23.39 35.85
CA ARG A 187 -12.72 24.71 35.19
C ARG A 187 -12.01 24.75 33.85
N PHE A 188 -10.79 24.23 33.80
CA PHE A 188 -9.96 24.25 32.59
C PHE A 188 -10.49 23.29 31.51
N LEU A 189 -10.90 22.07 31.89
CA LEU A 189 -11.59 21.14 30.99
C LEU A 189 -12.83 21.77 30.38
N LYS A 190 -13.70 22.37 31.21
CA LYS A 190 -14.91 23.05 30.74
C LYS A 190 -14.60 24.19 29.76
N TYR A 191 -13.53 24.94 30.01
CA TYR A 191 -13.08 26.00 29.10
C TYR A 191 -12.64 25.44 27.73
N ILE A 192 -11.83 24.38 27.72
CA ILE A 192 -11.39 23.73 26.47
C ILE A 192 -12.57 23.09 25.73
N GLU A 193 -13.45 22.39 26.45
CA GLU A 193 -14.66 21.78 25.89
C GLU A 193 -15.54 22.82 25.20
N ASN A 194 -15.78 23.97 25.84
CA ASN A 194 -16.53 25.07 25.25
C ASN A 194 -15.86 25.61 23.98
N LYS A 195 -14.52 25.72 23.96
CA LYS A 195 -13.77 26.17 22.79
C LYS A 195 -13.88 25.18 21.63
N LEU A 196 -13.72 23.88 21.91
CA LEU A 196 -13.86 22.81 20.91
C LEU A 196 -15.29 22.71 20.39
N MET A 197 -16.30 22.86 21.26
CA MET A 197 -17.70 22.85 20.85
C MET A 197 -18.04 23.96 19.87
N LYS A 198 -17.57 25.18 20.13
CA LYS A 198 -17.75 26.30 19.17
C LYS A 198 -17.13 25.98 17.81
N GLN A 199 -15.97 25.33 17.77
CA GLN A 199 -15.35 24.90 16.51
C GLN A 199 -16.15 23.81 15.80
N LYS A 200 -16.70 22.85 16.55
CA LYS A 200 -17.54 21.77 16.00
C LYS A 200 -18.91 22.29 15.54
N GLU A 201 -19.47 23.29 16.20
CA GLU A 201 -20.68 24.03 15.79
C GLU A 201 -20.48 24.73 14.44
N VAL A 202 -19.38 25.45 14.26
CA VAL A 202 -19.04 26.05 12.96
C VAL A 202 -18.93 24.97 11.88
N LYS A 203 -18.27 23.85 12.18
CA LYS A 203 -18.14 22.73 11.23
C LYS A 203 -19.50 22.11 10.88
N PHE A 204 -20.41 21.98 11.84
CA PHE A 204 -21.78 21.52 11.62
C PHE A 204 -22.57 22.49 10.73
N MET A 205 -22.53 23.80 11.02
CA MET A 205 -23.17 24.84 10.21
C MET A 205 -22.64 24.89 8.77
N THR A 206 -21.36 24.57 8.57
CA THR A 206 -20.74 24.47 7.23
C THR A 206 -20.97 23.12 6.53
N GLY A 207 -21.74 22.20 7.11
CA GLY A 207 -22.04 20.88 6.53
C GLY A 207 -20.89 19.88 6.55
N LYS A 208 -19.80 20.17 7.27
CA LYS A 208 -18.61 19.29 7.37
C LYS A 208 -18.78 18.15 8.38
N ILE A 209 -19.81 18.20 9.22
CA ILE A 209 -20.15 17.19 10.23
C ILE A 209 -21.66 16.96 10.13
N ASN A 210 -22.10 15.71 10.21
CA ASN A 210 -23.52 15.36 10.17
C ASN A 210 -24.20 15.49 11.56
N GLU A 211 -25.52 15.51 11.58
CA GLU A 211 -26.32 15.69 12.80
C GLU A 211 -26.13 14.56 13.83
N PHE A 212 -25.89 13.34 13.35
CA PHE A 212 -25.62 12.19 14.20
C PHE A 212 -24.31 12.37 14.99
N GLU A 213 -23.21 12.72 14.31
CA GLU A 213 -21.91 12.98 14.93
C GLU A 213 -21.98 14.15 15.90
N PHE A 214 -22.66 15.23 15.53
CA PHE A 214 -22.81 16.39 16.39
C PHE A 214 -23.64 16.08 17.66
N SER A 215 -24.71 15.29 17.53
CA SER A 215 -25.53 14.85 18.68
C SER A 215 -24.76 13.91 19.62
N LYS A 216 -23.88 13.05 19.10
CA LYS A 216 -23.02 12.18 19.89
C LYS A 216 -22.02 12.98 20.73
N ILE A 217 -21.40 14.00 20.13
CA ILE A 217 -20.49 14.92 20.83
C ILE A 217 -21.21 15.66 21.96
N LYS A 218 -22.43 16.16 21.72
CA LYS A 218 -23.25 16.80 22.77
C LYS A 218 -23.55 15.84 23.93
N LYS A 219 -23.87 14.58 23.63
CA LYS A 219 -24.12 13.54 24.65
C LYS A 219 -22.89 13.24 25.50
N GLU A 220 -21.70 13.18 24.90
CA GLU A 220 -20.44 12.95 25.61
C GLU A 220 -20.16 14.05 26.65
N ILE A 221 -20.40 15.31 26.29
CA ILE A 221 -20.25 16.46 27.20
C ILE A 221 -21.29 16.41 28.33
N SER A 222 -22.56 16.17 28.00
CA SER A 222 -23.62 16.09 29.02
C SER A 222 -23.44 14.92 30.00
N SER A 223 -22.76 13.85 29.57
CA SER A 223 -22.47 12.68 30.41
C SER A 223 -21.35 12.89 31.42
N GLY A 224 -20.66 14.04 31.40
CA GLY A 224 -19.57 14.36 32.32
C GLY A 224 -18.26 13.59 32.07
N LYS A 225 -18.20 12.75 31.03
CA LYS A 225 -16.97 12.06 30.59
C LYS A 225 -15.96 13.01 29.94
N GLY A 226 -16.45 14.16 29.47
CA GLY A 226 -15.66 15.17 28.77
C GLY A 226 -15.24 14.73 27.38
N LEU A 227 -14.83 15.68 26.53
CA LEU A 227 -14.33 15.36 25.20
C LEU A 227 -12.93 14.72 25.32
N SER A 228 -12.72 13.59 24.65
CA SER A 228 -11.41 12.91 24.62
C SER A 228 -10.29 13.86 24.17
N GLU A 229 -10.56 14.68 23.16
CA GLU A 229 -9.67 15.75 22.67
C GLU A 229 -9.27 16.73 23.78
N ALA A 230 -10.22 17.12 24.65
CA ALA A 230 -9.95 18.04 25.76
C ALA A 230 -9.08 17.40 26.85
N VAL A 231 -9.30 16.11 27.14
CA VAL A 231 -8.49 15.35 28.09
C VAL A 231 -7.05 15.22 27.59
N VAL A 232 -6.85 14.87 26.32
CA VAL A 232 -5.53 14.76 25.68
C VAL A 232 -4.78 16.09 25.73
N LEU A 233 -5.45 17.20 25.40
CA LEU A 233 -4.85 18.54 25.51
C LEU A 233 -4.41 18.88 26.94
N CYS A 234 -5.22 18.56 27.95
CA CYS A 234 -4.83 18.78 29.34
C CYS A 234 -3.58 17.98 29.73
N GLN A 235 -3.50 16.72 29.28
CA GLN A 235 -2.34 15.87 29.54
C GLN A 235 -1.08 16.44 28.88
N ASN A 236 -1.17 16.85 27.62
CA ASN A 236 -0.08 17.49 26.88
C ASN A 236 0.42 18.76 27.58
N ILE A 237 -0.48 19.63 28.05
CA ILE A 237 -0.12 20.87 28.75
C ILE A 237 0.62 20.58 30.05
N LEU A 238 0.11 19.63 30.83
CA LEU A 238 0.72 19.23 32.11
C LEU A 238 2.15 18.73 31.91
N ILE A 239 2.35 17.83 30.95
CA ILE A 239 3.67 17.25 30.68
C ILE A 239 4.60 18.31 30.07
N SER A 240 4.11 19.13 29.12
CA SER A 240 4.90 20.21 28.51
C SER A 240 5.43 21.19 29.56
N ASN A 241 4.57 21.62 30.49
CA ASN A 241 4.96 22.55 31.55
C ASN A 241 6.00 21.93 32.49
N TYR A 242 5.83 20.66 32.85
CA TYR A 242 6.81 19.94 33.67
C TYR A 242 8.17 19.86 32.98
N LEU A 243 8.21 19.38 31.73
CA LEU A 243 9.44 19.23 30.96
C LEU A 243 10.13 20.58 30.72
N LYS A 244 9.35 21.63 30.43
CA LYS A 244 9.86 23.00 30.29
C LYS A 244 10.51 23.51 31.58
N SER A 245 9.91 23.22 32.74
CA SER A 245 10.42 23.68 34.04
C SER A 245 11.65 22.92 34.52
N LYS A 246 11.85 21.68 34.06
CA LYS A 246 12.84 20.75 34.61
C LYS A 246 14.03 20.51 33.70
N CYS A 247 13.88 20.72 32.39
CA CYS A 247 14.92 20.41 31.41
C CYS A 247 15.45 21.68 30.75
N GLU A 248 16.72 21.99 30.98
CA GLU A 248 17.42 23.11 30.36
C GLU A 248 18.03 22.72 29.02
N CYS A 249 18.57 21.49 28.90
CA CYS A 249 19.17 20.92 27.70
C CYS A 249 18.45 19.66 27.18
N PHE A 250 18.84 19.18 25.99
CA PHE A 250 18.22 18.01 25.36
C PHE A 250 18.57 16.70 26.08
N GLU A 251 19.76 16.63 26.68
CA GLU A 251 20.26 15.47 27.41
C GLU A 251 19.40 15.22 28.67
N GLU A 252 19.12 16.26 29.44
CA GLU A 252 18.19 16.20 30.59
C GLU A 252 16.77 15.82 30.15
N PHE A 253 16.32 16.39 29.02
CA PHE A 253 15.03 16.04 28.44
C PHE A 253 14.97 14.55 28.09
N ARG A 254 16.01 14.01 27.44
CA ARG A 254 16.09 12.60 27.03
C ARG A 254 16.06 11.65 28.24
N GLU A 255 16.77 11.98 29.31
CA GLU A 255 16.81 11.16 30.53
C GLU A 255 15.43 11.00 31.19
N GLU A 256 14.55 12.00 31.09
CA GLU A 256 13.18 11.87 31.61
C GLU A 256 12.34 10.82 30.86
N PHE A 257 12.74 10.43 29.64
CA PHE A 257 12.05 9.41 28.83
C PHE A 257 12.68 8.02 28.91
N LYS A 258 13.82 7.84 29.60
CA LYS A 258 14.33 6.51 29.99
C LYS A 258 13.55 5.94 31.17
#